data_AF-A0A821S9M6-F1
#
_entry.id   AF-A0A821S9M6-F1
#
_cell.length_a   1.000
_cell.length_b   1.000
_cell.length_c   1.000
_cell.angle_alpha   90.00
_cell.angle_beta   90.00
_cell.angle_gamma   90.00
#
_symmetry.space_group_name_H-M   'P 1'
#
loop_
_entity.id
_entity.type
_entity.pdbx_description
1 polymer ?
#
loop_
_entity_poly.entity_id
_entity_poly.type
_entity_poly.pdbx_seq_one_letter_code
_entity_poly.pdbx_strand_id
1 'polypeptide(L)'
;QCNSITPSSILGRQLDTSDEDGKCSWPVWKPIDKKVDLHQIRGTITSLLYEIDENWSAFLLHSYINREQRNFINDLRIKPSRVSYAVIQIDFAENYAFLRQ
;
A
#
# COMPACT_ATOMS: atom_id res chain seq x y z
N GLN A 1 16.03 11.47 -2.53
CA GLN A 1 15.94 11.35 -1.06
C GLN A 1 14.48 11.55 -0.63
N CYS A 2 13.62 10.55 -0.82
CA CYS A 2 12.25 10.53 -0.26
C CYS A 2 12.02 9.36 0.71
N ASN A 3 13.07 8.56 0.98
CA ASN A 3 12.94 7.31 1.74
C ASN A 3 12.92 7.53 3.26
N SER A 4 13.05 8.76 3.74
CA SER A 4 13.10 9.08 5.18
C SER A 4 11.78 9.55 5.77
N ILE A 5 10.75 9.75 4.93
CA ILE A 5 9.41 10.14 5.38
C ILE A 5 8.54 8.89 5.36
N THR A 6 8.12 8.46 6.54
CA THR A 6 7.23 7.32 6.73
C THR A 6 5.89 7.79 7.30
N PRO A 7 4.80 7.03 7.09
CA PRO A 7 3.50 7.34 7.67
C PRO A 7 3.55 7.59 9.18
N SER A 8 4.32 6.81 9.94
CA SER A 8 4.44 7.04 11.39
C SER A 8 5.12 8.38 11.73
N SER A 9 6.08 8.86 10.93
CA SER A 9 6.79 10.12 11.21
C SER A 9 5.92 11.36 10.93
N ILE A 10 4.89 11.22 10.09
CA ILE A 10 3.90 12.25 9.80
C ILE A 10 2.74 12.17 10.82
N LEU A 11 2.15 11.00 10.97
CA LEU A 11 0.90 10.80 11.72
C LEU A 11 1.14 10.62 13.22
N GLY A 12 2.26 10.02 13.61
CA GLY A 12 2.62 9.82 15.02
C GLY A 12 2.88 11.13 15.79
N ARG A 13 3.14 12.24 15.09
CA ARG A 13 3.24 13.58 15.71
C ARG A 13 1.89 14.26 15.93
N GLN A 14 0.85 13.84 15.21
CA GLN A 14 -0.50 14.41 15.26
C GLN A 14 -1.43 13.63 16.19
N LEU A 15 -1.10 12.38 16.46
CA LEU A 15 -1.75 11.55 17.47
C LEU A 15 -1.12 11.87 18.82
N ASP A 16 -1.63 12.90 19.50
CA ASP A 16 -1.32 13.17 20.91
C ASP A 16 -1.58 11.90 21.71
N THR A 17 -0.51 11.34 22.30
CA THR A 17 -0.48 10.02 22.94
C THR A 17 -1.16 9.99 24.31
N SER A 18 -2.09 10.92 24.59
CA SER A 18 -2.89 10.87 25.82
C SER A 18 -3.97 9.78 25.80
N ASP A 19 -4.28 9.22 24.62
CA ASP A 19 -5.13 8.04 24.47
C ASP A 19 -4.28 6.80 24.13
N GLU A 20 -3.62 6.22 25.13
CA GLU A 20 -2.94 4.90 25.02
C GLU A 20 -3.90 3.72 24.69
N ASP A 21 -5.19 3.95 24.45
CA ASP A 21 -6.21 2.90 24.33
C ASP A 21 -7.04 2.92 23.03
N GLY A 22 -6.54 3.55 21.97
CA GLY A 22 -7.10 3.43 20.63
C GLY A 22 -6.92 2.03 20.04
N LYS A 23 -7.55 1.00 20.64
CA LYS A 23 -7.57 -0.36 20.10
C LYS A 23 -8.20 -0.32 18.73
N CYS A 24 -7.41 -0.61 17.71
CA CYS A 24 -7.89 -0.77 16.35
C CYS A 24 -7.74 -2.23 15.93
N SER A 25 -8.44 -2.56 14.86
CA SER A 25 -8.27 -3.86 14.21
C SER A 25 -8.13 -3.64 12.73
N TRP A 26 -7.18 -4.32 12.12
CA TRP A 26 -6.91 -4.22 10.69
C TRP A 26 -6.67 -5.61 10.10
N PRO A 27 -7.12 -5.84 8.86
CA PRO A 27 -6.81 -7.07 8.15
C PRO A 27 -5.38 -7.04 7.62
N VAL A 28 -4.69 -8.18 7.67
CA VAL A 28 -3.35 -8.38 7.08
C VAL A 28 -3.31 -9.71 6.36
N TRP A 29 -2.82 -9.70 5.13
CA TRP A 29 -2.53 -10.91 4.36
C TRP A 29 -1.21 -11.50 4.87
N LYS A 30 -1.24 -12.76 5.32
CA LYS A 30 -0.03 -13.47 5.79
C LYS A 30 0.19 -14.75 5.00
N PRO A 31 1.43 -15.03 4.58
CA PRO A 31 1.76 -16.31 4.01
C PRO A 31 1.80 -17.39 5.11
N ILE A 32 0.92 -18.38 5.03
CA ILE A 32 0.87 -19.55 5.91
C ILE A 32 0.86 -20.78 5.02
N ASP A 33 1.82 -21.69 5.22
CA ASP A 33 1.91 -22.97 4.51
C ASP A 33 1.76 -22.87 2.97
N LYS A 34 2.48 -21.91 2.36
CA LYS A 34 2.48 -21.61 0.91
C LYS A 34 1.16 -21.05 0.37
N LYS A 35 0.20 -20.72 1.23
CA LYS A 35 -1.02 -19.97 0.90
C LYS A 35 -0.94 -18.59 1.53
N VAL A 36 -1.77 -17.68 1.04
CA VAL A 36 -1.90 -16.33 1.59
C VAL A 36 -3.30 -16.22 2.17
N ASP A 37 -3.39 -16.05 3.49
CA ASP A 37 -4.64 -15.98 4.23
C ASP A 37 -4.84 -14.58 4.84
N LEU A 38 -6.09 -14.13 4.94
CA LEU A 38 -6.44 -12.85 5.52
C LEU A 38 -6.69 -13.00 7.03
N HIS A 39 -5.86 -12.34 7.84
CA HIS A 39 -5.98 -12.36 9.30
C HIS A 39 -6.44 -11.01 9.82
N GLN A 40 -7.38 -11.02 10.76
CA GLN A 40 -7.72 -9.82 11.52
C GLN A 40 -6.74 -9.65 12.69
N ILE A 41 -5.93 -8.60 12.66
CA ILE A 41 -5.05 -8.22 13.77
C ILE A 41 -5.81 -7.22 14.65
N ARG A 42 -5.60 -7.29 15.97
CA ARG A 42 -6.05 -6.28 16.94
C ARG A 42 -4.82 -5.74 17.66
N GLY A 43 -4.69 -4.42 17.71
CA GLY A 43 -3.55 -3.77 18.32
C GLY A 43 -3.78 -2.28 18.51
N THR A 44 -2.72 -1.53 18.76
CA THR A 44 -2.78 -0.08 18.86
C THR A 44 -2.59 0.55 17.48
N ILE A 45 -3.03 1.81 17.34
CA ILE A 45 -2.74 2.61 16.14
C ILE A 45 -1.23 2.68 15.88
N THR A 46 -0.40 2.76 16.92
CA THR A 46 1.05 2.75 16.78
C THR A 46 1.56 1.46 16.15
N SER A 47 1.03 0.30 16.56
CA SER A 47 1.39 -1.00 15.95
C SER A 47 1.00 -1.05 14.47
N LEU A 48 -0.19 -0.55 14.12
CA LEU A 48 -0.61 -0.44 12.72
C LEU A 48 0.33 0.46 11.91
N LEU A 49 0.68 1.65 12.44
CA LEU A 49 1.58 2.58 11.76
C LEU A 49 2.97 1.97 11.55
N TYR A 50 3.47 1.19 12.52
CA TYR A 50 4.73 0.48 12.37
C TYR A 50 4.67 -0.60 11.27
N GLU A 51 3.58 -1.37 11.19
CA GLU A 51 3.40 -2.34 10.10
C GLU A 51 3.30 -1.67 8.72
N ILE A 52 2.66 -0.51 8.63
CA ILE A 52 2.61 0.29 7.39
C ILE A 52 4.01 0.77 7.00
N ASP A 53 4.79 1.24 7.97
CA ASP A 53 6.15 1.72 7.76
C ASP A 53 7.08 0.61 7.21
N GLU A 54 7.00 -0.61 7.75
CA GLU A 54 7.76 -1.77 7.26
C GLU A 54 7.44 -2.08 5.79
N ASN A 55 6.18 -1.92 5.38
CA ASN A 55 5.72 -2.16 4.01
C ASN A 55 5.82 -0.92 3.11
N TRP A 56 6.27 0.23 3.64
CA TRP A 56 6.22 1.51 2.93
C TRP A 56 7.03 1.51 1.64
N SER A 57 8.20 0.87 1.66
CA SER A 57 9.05 0.73 0.48
C SER A 57 8.36 -0.03 -0.66
N ALA A 58 7.59 -1.08 -0.34
CA ALA A 58 6.81 -1.84 -1.31
C ALA A 58 5.67 -1.01 -1.89
N PHE A 59 4.95 -0.25 -1.05
CA PHE A 59 3.90 0.68 -1.52
C PHE A 59 4.44 1.76 -2.46
N LEU A 60 5.59 2.35 -2.13
CA LEU A 60 6.25 3.34 -2.97
C LEU A 60 6.67 2.74 -4.31
N LEU A 61 7.25 1.54 -4.31
CA LEU A 61 7.65 0.84 -5.52
C LEU A 61 6.44 0.52 -6.41
N HIS A 62 5.36 -0.01 -5.82
CA HIS A 62 4.12 -0.32 -6.53
C HIS A 62 3.52 0.94 -7.17
N SER A 63 3.44 2.04 -6.42
CA SER A 63 2.95 3.32 -6.92
C SER A 63 3.79 3.86 -8.07
N TYR A 64 5.12 3.73 -7.96
CA TYR A 64 6.04 4.12 -9.02
C TYR A 64 5.82 3.28 -10.29
N ILE A 65 5.81 1.94 -10.17
CA ILE A 65 5.59 1.03 -11.30
C ILE A 65 4.26 1.33 -12.00
N ASN A 66 3.18 1.49 -11.23
CA ASN A 66 1.86 1.81 -11.79
C ASN A 66 1.85 3.14 -12.55
N ARG A 67 2.60 4.14 -12.06
CA ARG A 67 2.74 5.43 -12.76
C ARG A 67 3.50 5.26 -14.07
N GLU A 68 4.63 4.55 -14.05
CA GLU A 68 5.43 4.34 -15.26
C GLU A 68 4.69 3.50 -16.30
N GLN A 69 3.95 2.47 -15.88
CA GLN A 69 3.08 1.69 -16.77
C GLN A 69 2.01 2.57 -17.43
N ARG A 70 1.35 3.43 -16.65
CA ARG A 70 0.35 4.37 -17.17
C ARG A 70 0.96 5.33 -18.19
N ASN A 71 2.14 5.87 -17.90
CA ASN A 71 2.86 6.76 -18.82
C ASN A 71 3.20 6.05 -20.12
N PHE A 72 3.73 4.83 -20.04
CA PHE A 72 4.04 4.02 -21.22
C PHE A 72 2.81 3.74 -22.09
N ILE A 73 1.66 3.39 -21.48
CA ILE A 73 0.40 3.17 -22.22
C ILE A 73 -0.07 4.46 -22.90
N ASN A 74 0.05 5.61 -22.23
CA ASN A 74 -0.30 6.89 -22.82
C ASN A 74 0.60 7.22 -24.02
N ASP A 75 1.90 6.97 -23.92
CA ASP A 75 2.84 7.17 -25.01
C ASP A 75 2.53 6.30 -26.23
N LEU A 76 2.16 5.02 -25.99
CA LEU A 76 1.69 4.12 -27.04
C LEU A 76 0.42 4.66 -27.72
N ARG A 77 -0.49 5.30 -27.00
CA ARG A 77 -1.71 5.89 -27.61
C ARG A 77 -1.38 7.10 -28.50
N ILE A 78 -0.41 7.92 -28.10
CA ILE A 78 -0.05 9.17 -28.80
C ILE A 78 0.82 8.88 -30.03
N LYS A 79 1.66 7.84 -30.00
CA LYS A 79 2.55 7.44 -31.09
C LYS A 79 2.10 6.11 -31.67
N PRO A 80 1.08 6.07 -32.55
CA PRO A 80 0.62 4.83 -33.14
C PRO A 80 1.74 4.19 -33.96
N SER A 81 2.22 3.05 -33.50
CA SER A 81 3.16 2.22 -34.25
C SER A 81 2.42 1.49 -35.38
N ARG A 82 3.14 1.06 -36.44
CA ARG A 82 2.55 0.22 -37.50
C ARG A 82 2.16 -1.19 -37.02
N VAL A 83 2.51 -1.54 -35.78
CA VAL A 83 2.27 -2.84 -35.17
C VAL A 83 1.11 -2.73 -34.18
N SER A 84 0.15 -3.66 -34.29
CA SER A 84 -0.95 -3.79 -33.33
C SER A 84 -0.46 -4.45 -32.04
N TYR A 85 -0.76 -3.84 -30.90
CA TYR A 85 -0.46 -4.38 -29.57
C TYR A 85 -1.74 -4.46 -28.72
N ALA A 86 -1.84 -5.50 -27.89
CA ALA A 86 -2.79 -5.57 -26.80
C ALA A 86 -2.02 -5.38 -25.49
N VAL A 87 -2.37 -4.35 -24.71
CA VAL A 87 -1.78 -4.14 -23.38
C VAL A 87 -2.77 -4.65 -22.34
N ILE A 88 -2.37 -5.65 -21.58
CA ILE A 88 -3.13 -6.18 -20.44
C ILE A 88 -2.41 -5.73 -19.17
N GLN A 89 -3.09 -4.92 -18.36
CA GLN A 89 -2.62 -4.55 -17.03
C GLN A 89 -3.37 -5.40 -16.00
N ILE A 90 -2.63 -6.17 -15.20
CA ILE A 90 -3.17 -6.98 -14.11
C ILE A 90 -2.63 -6.37 -12.82
N ASP A 91 -3.51 -5.84 -12.00
CA ASP A 91 -3.18 -5.22 -10.72
C ASP A 91 -3.43 -6.22 -9.58
N PHE A 92 -2.38 -6.53 -8.80
CA PHE A 92 -2.50 -7.27 -7.55
C PHE A 92 -2.47 -6.26 -6.40
N ALA A 93 -3.57 -5.53 -6.22
CA ALA A 93 -3.70 -4.61 -5.09
C ALA A 93 -4.09 -5.42 -3.84
N GLU A 94 -3.19 -5.51 -2.86
CA GLU A 94 -3.55 -5.82 -1.48
C GLU A 94 -4.43 -4.68 -0.96
N ASN A 95 -5.74 -4.83 -1.10
CA ASN A 95 -6.71 -3.81 -0.72
C ASN A 95 -6.89 -3.82 0.81
N TYR A 96 -6.50 -2.74 1.47
CA TYR A 96 -6.82 -2.49 2.88
C TYR A 96 -8.14 -1.71 2.96
N ALA A 97 -9.16 -2.31 3.59
CA ALA A 97 -10.44 -1.65 3.85
C ALA A 97 -10.53 -1.28 5.33
N PHE A 98 -10.79 0.00 5.62
CA PHE A 98 -11.07 0.48 6.97
C PHE A 98 -12.57 0.42 7.24
N LEU A 99 -12.98 -0.32 8.27
CA LEU A 99 -14.35 -0.33 8.78
C LEU A 99 -14.34 0.35 10.16
N ARG A 100 -15.06 1.46 10.29
CA ARG A 100 -15.34 2.13 11.57
C ARG A 100 -16.69 1.61 12.06
N GLN A 101 -16.69 0.91 13.20
CA GLN A 101 -17.91 0.52 13.91
C GLN A 101 -18.41 1.66 14.80
#